data_AF-A0A950P9K1-F1
#
_entry.id   AF-A0A950P9K1-F1
#
_cell.length_a   1.000
_cell.length_b   1.000
_cell.length_c   1.000
_cell.angle_alpha   90.00
_cell.angle_beta   90.00
_cell.angle_gamma   90.00
#
_symmetry.space_group_name_H-M   'P 1'
#
loop_
_entity.id
_entity.type
_entity.pdbx_description
1 polymer ?
#
loop_
_entity_poly.entity_id
_entity_poly.type
_entity_poly.pdbx_seq_one_letter_code
_entity_poly.pdbx_strand_id
1 'polypeptide(L)'
;MREGGLDAPTRHVIPWEEPDFFDRAKTEAEMRRIFDICHGCRRCFNLCDAFPRLFDLIDNSETGELDGVAVADYQKVADACTLCDMCFMTKCPYVPPHEFNLDVPHTILRY
;
A
#
# COMPACT_ATOMS: atom_id res chain seq x y z
N MET A 1 -0.78 -15.56 14.04
CA MET A 1 -1.63 -14.36 13.87
C MET A 1 -2.77 -14.71 12.91
N ARG A 2 -3.98 -14.18 13.10
CA ARG A 2 -5.16 -14.45 12.23
C ARG A 2 -5.15 -13.48 11.04
N GLU A 3 -5.57 -13.93 9.87
CA GLU A 3 -5.66 -13.11 8.65
C GLU A 3 -6.68 -11.97 8.85
N GLY A 4 -6.24 -10.72 8.69
CA GLY A 4 -7.05 -9.52 8.96
C GLY A 4 -8.21 -9.32 7.99
N GLY A 5 -8.07 -9.77 6.74
CA GLY A 5 -9.11 -9.63 5.70
C GLY A 5 -10.31 -10.58 5.82
N LEU A 6 -10.37 -11.41 6.88
CA LEU A 6 -11.49 -12.34 7.12
C LEU A 6 -12.63 -11.73 7.93
N ASP A 7 -12.38 -10.62 8.63
CA ASP A 7 -13.35 -9.91 9.45
C ASP A 7 -13.45 -8.46 8.95
N ALA A 8 -14.41 -7.69 9.49
CA ALA A 8 -14.49 -6.26 9.18
C ALA A 8 -13.21 -5.55 9.68
N PRO A 9 -12.44 -4.89 8.80
CA PRO A 9 -11.22 -4.22 9.21
C PRO A 9 -11.51 -2.99 10.07
N THR A 10 -10.59 -2.65 10.97
CA THR A 10 -10.69 -1.40 11.73
C THR A 10 -10.20 -0.24 10.85
N ARG A 11 -11.05 0.76 10.61
CA ARG A 11 -10.68 1.98 9.88
C ARG A 11 -10.24 3.04 10.88
N HIS A 12 -8.98 3.47 10.78
CA HIS A 12 -8.47 4.59 11.57
C HIS A 12 -8.90 5.92 10.98
N VAL A 13 -9.13 6.91 11.84
CA VAL A 13 -9.41 8.29 11.42
C VAL A 13 -8.18 8.87 10.73
N ILE A 14 -8.40 9.59 9.63
CA ILE A 14 -7.34 10.28 8.89
C ILE A 14 -6.81 11.44 9.76
N PRO A 15 -5.53 11.47 10.15
CA PRO A 15 -4.98 12.49 11.05
C PRO A 15 -4.61 13.77 10.29
N TRP A 16 -5.55 14.34 9.52
CA TRP A 16 -5.30 15.47 8.60
C TRP A 16 -4.93 16.79 9.29
N GLU A 17 -5.18 16.90 10.60
CA GLU A 17 -4.79 18.05 11.42
C GLU A 17 -3.35 17.95 11.95
N GLU A 18 -2.73 16.76 11.88
CA GLU A 18 -1.36 16.56 12.35
C GLU A 18 -0.34 17.13 11.35
N PRO A 19 0.75 17.78 11.81
CA PRO A 19 1.78 18.32 10.92
C PRO A 19 2.39 17.27 9.98
N ASP A 20 2.49 16.02 10.47
CA ASP A 20 3.07 14.89 9.75
C ASP A 20 2.22 14.44 8.57
N PHE A 21 0.94 14.82 8.51
CA PHE A 21 0.03 14.38 7.46
C PHE A 21 0.52 14.78 6.06
N PHE A 22 1.10 15.98 5.94
CA PHE A 22 1.61 16.55 4.68
C PHE A 22 3.11 16.28 4.45
N ASP A 23 3.78 15.55 5.34
CA ASP A 23 5.19 15.21 5.17
C ASP A 23 5.35 14.10 4.12
N ARG A 24 5.80 14.51 2.92
CA ARG A 24 6.04 13.62 1.78
C ARG A 24 7.02 12.50 2.11
N ALA A 25 8.08 12.78 2.86
CA ALA A 25 9.09 11.77 3.19
C ALA A 25 8.51 10.68 4.11
N LYS A 26 7.62 11.07 5.04
CA LYS A 26 6.89 10.11 5.88
C LYS A 26 5.91 9.27 5.08
N THR A 27 5.19 9.87 4.12
CA THR A 27 4.32 9.13 3.21
C THR A 27 5.12 8.14 2.36
N GLU A 28 6.25 8.55 1.79
CA GLU A 28 7.14 7.70 0.98
C GLU A 28 7.72 6.53 1.78
N ALA A 29 8.12 6.77 3.04
CA ALA A 29 8.58 5.73 3.94
C ALA A 29 7.49 4.68 4.22
N GLU A 30 6.25 5.13 4.43
CA GLU A 30 5.12 4.22 4.64
C GLU A 30 4.76 3.48 3.35
N MET A 31 4.75 4.15 2.20
CA MET A 31 4.56 3.49 0.91
C MET A 31 5.61 2.41 0.67
N ARG A 32 6.89 2.68 0.98
CA ARG A 32 7.96 1.69 0.88
C ARG A 32 7.64 0.47 1.74
N ARG A 33 7.25 0.66 3.01
CA ARG A 33 6.88 -0.44 3.90
C ARG A 33 5.70 -1.26 3.36
N ILE A 34 4.65 -0.58 2.90
CA ILE A 34 3.44 -1.23 2.37
C ILE A 34 3.76 -2.01 1.10
N PHE A 35 4.53 -1.42 0.18
CA PHE A 35 4.88 -2.01 -1.10
C PHE A 35 5.73 -3.26 -0.93
N ASP A 36 6.63 -3.28 0.05
CA ASP A 36 7.48 -4.43 0.37
C ASP A 36 6.61 -5.62 0.85
N ILE A 37 5.67 -5.35 1.74
CA ILE A 37 4.72 -6.36 2.24
C ILE A 37 3.77 -6.81 1.12
N CYS A 38 3.37 -5.89 0.24
CA CYS A 38 2.54 -6.21 -0.93
C CYS A 38 3.28 -7.11 -1.92
N HIS A 39 4.58 -6.88 -2.15
CA HIS A 39 5.44 -7.72 -2.97
C HIS A 39 5.53 -9.16 -2.42
N GLY A 40 5.58 -9.32 -1.09
CA GLY A 40 5.61 -10.64 -0.46
C GLY A 40 4.31 -11.45 -0.61
N CYS A 41 3.14 -10.81 -0.70
CA CYS A 41 1.85 -11.53 -0.74
C CYS A 41 1.15 -11.54 -2.11
N ARG A 42 1.30 -10.48 -2.91
CA ARG A 42 0.74 -10.26 -4.26
C ARG A 42 -0.75 -10.59 -4.45
N ARG A 43 -1.56 -10.66 -3.39
CA ARG A 43 -2.97 -11.11 -3.46
C ARG A 43 -3.92 -10.15 -4.18
N CYS A 44 -3.54 -8.87 -4.30
CA CYS A 44 -4.43 -7.81 -4.79
C CYS A 44 -4.35 -7.55 -6.30
N PHE A 45 -3.56 -8.33 -7.05
CA PHE A 45 -3.26 -8.08 -8.47
C PHE A 45 -4.50 -8.00 -9.38
N ASN A 46 -5.61 -8.66 -9.00
CA ASN A 46 -6.84 -8.72 -9.79
C ASN A 46 -7.91 -7.68 -9.40
N LEU A 47 -7.61 -6.77 -8.46
CA LEU A 47 -8.58 -5.78 -8.00
C LEU A 47 -8.48 -4.43 -8.69
N CYS A 48 -7.27 -3.98 -9.03
CA CYS A 48 -6.99 -2.62 -9.49
C CYS A 48 -5.63 -2.59 -10.19
N ASP A 49 -5.47 -1.71 -11.19
CA ASP A 49 -4.25 -1.52 -11.97
C ASP A 49 -3.03 -1.10 -11.13
N ALA A 50 -3.23 -0.54 -9.93
CA ALA A 50 -2.14 -0.14 -9.04
C ALA A 50 -1.22 -1.32 -8.66
N PHE A 51 -1.79 -2.49 -8.35
CA PHE A 51 -1.00 -3.63 -7.87
C PHE A 51 -0.18 -4.31 -8.97
N PRO A 52 -0.74 -4.63 -10.16
CA PRO A 52 0.06 -5.08 -11.29
C PRO A 52 1.20 -4.11 -11.61
N ARG A 53 0.96 -2.80 -11.64
CA ARG A 53 2.02 -1.80 -11.87
C ARG A 53 3.11 -1.83 -10.82
N LEU A 54 2.73 -1.95 -9.54
CA LEU A 54 3.71 -2.11 -8.45
C LEU A 54 4.57 -3.36 -8.67
N PHE A 55 3.94 -4.49 -8.99
CA PHE A 55 4.66 -5.75 -9.18
C PHE A 55 5.54 -5.71 -10.42
N ASP A 56 5.08 -5.12 -11.52
CA ASP A 56 5.88 -4.92 -12.72
C ASP A 56 7.09 -4.02 -12.45
N LEU A 57 6.93 -2.95 -11.66
CA LEU A 57 8.06 -2.09 -11.28
C LEU A 57 9.13 -2.87 -10.50
N ILE A 58 8.71 -3.73 -9.57
CA ILE A 58 9.64 -4.52 -8.77
C ILE A 58 10.28 -5.65 -9.59
N ASP A 59 9.48 -6.39 -10.35
CA ASP A 59 9.94 -7.53 -11.15
C ASP A 59 10.92 -7.13 -12.25
N ASN A 60 10.81 -5.89 -12.75
CA ASN A 60 11.72 -5.33 -13.75
C ASN A 60 12.84 -4.47 -13.14
N SER A 61 12.96 -4.40 -11.81
CA SER A 61 14.07 -3.71 -11.14
C SER A 61 15.36 -4.55 -11.19
N GLU A 62 16.51 -3.92 -10.93
CA GLU A 62 17.81 -4.61 -10.97
C GLU A 62 17.93 -5.74 -9.93
N THR A 63 17.29 -5.58 -8.77
CA THR A 63 17.34 -6.54 -7.66
C THR A 63 16.19 -7.53 -7.66
N GLY A 64 15.09 -7.22 -8.36
CA GLY A 64 13.83 -7.95 -8.25
C GLY A 64 13.08 -7.70 -6.94
N GLU A 65 13.53 -6.72 -6.15
CA GLU A 65 13.02 -6.37 -4.83
C GLU A 65 12.71 -4.87 -4.76
N LEU A 66 11.99 -4.42 -3.73
CA LEU A 66 11.56 -3.02 -3.65
C LEU A 66 12.73 -2.01 -3.52
N ASP A 67 13.89 -2.45 -3.04
CA ASP A 67 15.09 -1.60 -2.94
C ASP A 67 15.60 -1.14 -4.32
N GLY A 68 15.32 -1.90 -5.38
CA GLY A 68 15.64 -1.57 -6.77
C GLY A 68 14.66 -0.59 -7.42
N VAL A 69 13.55 -0.22 -6.75
CA VAL A 69 12.54 0.70 -7.30
C VAL A 69 12.80 2.13 -6.84
N ALA A 70 12.91 3.05 -7.80
CA ALA A 70 13.06 4.47 -7.53
C ALA A 70 11.79 5.05 -6.89
N VAL A 71 11.96 5.89 -5.86
CA VAL A 71 10.81 6.54 -5.17
C VAL A 71 9.96 7.38 -6.14
N ALA A 72 10.58 8.00 -7.15
CA ALA A 72 9.85 8.74 -8.18
C ALA A 72 8.83 7.88 -8.94
N ASP A 73 9.06 6.57 -9.06
CA ASP A 73 8.14 5.64 -9.73
C ASP A 73 6.94 5.25 -8.87
N TYR A 74 6.94 5.55 -7.57
CA TYR A 74 5.78 5.31 -6.70
C TYR A 74 4.54 6.06 -7.18
N GLN A 75 4.72 7.19 -7.88
CA GLN A 75 3.62 7.95 -8.50
C GLN A 75 2.86 7.10 -9.52
N LYS A 76 3.53 6.22 -10.27
CA LYS A 76 2.87 5.35 -11.26
C LYS A 76 1.87 4.38 -10.63
N VAL A 77 2.11 4.02 -9.37
CA VAL A 77 1.23 3.17 -8.55
C VAL A 77 0.11 4.00 -7.94
N ALA A 78 0.45 5.17 -7.36
CA ALA A 78 -0.51 6.09 -6.77
C ALA A 78 -1.56 6.57 -7.78
N ASP A 79 -1.14 7.00 -8.97
CA ASP A 79 -2.02 7.48 -10.05
C ASP A 79 -3.00 6.40 -10.55
N ALA A 80 -2.65 5.12 -10.39
CA ALA A 80 -3.50 4.00 -10.77
C ALA A 80 -4.48 3.59 -9.67
N CYS A 81 -4.34 4.12 -8.45
CA CYS A 81 -5.24 3.82 -7.35
C CYS A 81 -6.53 4.63 -7.46
N THR A 82 -7.67 3.95 -7.46
CA THR A 82 -8.99 4.61 -7.54
C THR A 82 -9.58 4.98 -6.17
N LEU A 83 -8.86 4.75 -5.08
CA LEU A 83 -9.32 4.98 -3.69
C LEU A 83 -10.68 4.32 -3.36
N CYS A 84 -10.97 3.16 -3.97
CA CYS A 84 -12.24 2.44 -3.78
C CYS A 84 -12.30 1.52 -2.55
N ASP A 85 -11.21 1.43 -1.76
CA ASP A 85 -11.06 0.58 -0.59
C ASP A 85 -11.20 -0.95 -0.80
N MET A 86 -11.41 -1.45 -2.02
CA MET A 86 -11.64 -2.89 -2.26
C MET A 86 -10.50 -3.78 -1.80
N CYS A 87 -9.24 -3.35 -1.95
CA CYS A 87 -8.08 -4.12 -1.49
C CYS A 87 -8.03 -4.22 0.04
N PHE A 88 -8.37 -3.13 0.73
CA PHE A 88 -8.44 -3.05 2.18
C PHE A 88 -9.60 -3.90 2.71
N MET A 89 -10.79 -3.80 2.10
CA MET A 89 -11.99 -4.44 2.62
C MET A 89 -12.08 -5.94 2.32
N THR A 90 -11.49 -6.44 1.23
CA THR A 90 -11.85 -7.77 0.70
C THR A 90 -10.70 -8.74 0.42
N LYS A 91 -9.44 -8.26 0.40
CA LYS A 91 -8.30 -9.11 -0.01
C LYS A 91 -7.07 -9.04 0.86
N CYS A 92 -6.79 -7.88 1.46
CA CYS A 92 -5.54 -7.70 2.18
C CYS A 92 -5.56 -8.50 3.50
N PRO A 93 -4.63 -9.47 3.68
CA PRO A 93 -4.59 -10.29 4.88
C PRO A 93 -4.01 -9.54 6.10
N TYR A 94 -3.52 -8.32 5.89
CA TYR A 94 -2.68 -7.58 6.84
C TYR A 94 -3.31 -6.24 7.26
N VAL A 95 -4.60 -6.07 7.02
CA VAL A 95 -5.37 -4.92 7.52
C VAL A 95 -5.51 -4.95 9.04
N PRO A 96 -5.78 -3.80 9.69
CA PRO A 96 -5.96 -3.73 11.14
C PRO A 96 -7.07 -4.70 11.59
N PRO A 97 -6.86 -5.47 12.68
CA PRO A 97 -5.85 -5.30 13.72
C PRO A 97 -4.55 -6.11 13.52
N HIS A 98 -4.23 -6.56 12.30
CA HIS A 98 -2.95 -7.22 12.03
C HIS A 98 -1.76 -6.29 12.37
N GLU A 99 -0.63 -6.83 12.85
CA GLU A 99 0.52 -6.02 13.31
C GLU A 99 1.10 -5.11 12.23
N PHE A 100 1.02 -5.55 10.98
CA PHE A 100 1.44 -4.76 9.81
C PHE A 100 0.51 -3.58 9.49
N ASN A 101 -0.72 -3.59 9.99
CA ASN A 101 -1.63 -2.44 9.94
C ASN A 101 -1.73 -1.79 8.55
N LEU A 102 -1.86 -2.60 7.48
CA LEU A 102 -1.82 -2.08 6.11
C LEU A 102 -3.09 -1.31 5.75
N ASP A 103 -2.90 -0.10 5.24
CA ASP A 103 -3.95 0.74 4.69
C ASP A 103 -3.46 1.48 3.44
N VAL A 104 -3.51 0.77 2.30
CA VAL A 104 -3.05 1.30 1.01
C VAL A 104 -3.81 2.58 0.64
N PRO A 105 -5.17 2.62 0.61
CA PRO A 105 -5.89 3.81 0.16
C PRO A 105 -5.62 5.03 1.03
N HIS A 106 -5.53 4.86 2.36
CA HIS A 106 -5.23 5.97 3.26
C HIS A 106 -3.81 6.52 3.04
N THR A 107 -2.83 5.64 2.77
CA THR A 107 -1.47 6.09 2.46
C THR A 107 -1.41 6.80 1.10
N ILE A 108 -2.06 6.24 0.07
CA ILE A 108 -2.08 6.83 -1.28
C ILE A 108 -2.80 8.18 -1.32
N LEU A 109 -3.81 8.41 -0.47
CA LEU A 109 -4.49 9.70 -0.35
C LEU A 109 -3.52 10.87 -0.05
N ARG A 110 -2.35 10.58 0.53
CA ARG A 110 -1.33 11.56 0.95
C ARG A 110 -0.20 11.73 -0.07
N TYR A 111 -0.27 11.07 -1.23
CA TYR A 111 0.80 11.01 -2.21
C TYR A 111 0.38 11.58 -3.57
#